data_AF-A0ABD3SGE9-F1
#
_entry.id   AF-A0ABD3SGE9-F1
#
_cell.length_a   1.000
_cell.length_b   1.000
_cell.length_c   1.000
_cell.angle_alpha   90.00
_cell.angle_beta   90.00
_cell.angle_gamma   90.00
#
_symmetry.space_group_name_H-M   'P 1'
#
loop_
_entity.id
_entity.type
_entity.pdbx_description
1 polymer ?
#
loop_
_entity_poly.entity_id
_entity_poly.type
_entity_poly.pdbx_seq_one_letter_code
_entity_poly.pdbx_strand_id
1 'polypeptide(L)'
;MNYNTLTALMKEISLKIVINGGIVRSIQNHGIRQLPHRFKSKYADREGNRYYEKGRFISVFYDANPNVMRQVQGILNLDDQILRTTHLRASNKFGEVNNLRENKNPYIQDILEELRLEGSSRK
;
A
#
# COMPACT_ATOMS: atom_id res chain seq x y z
N MET A 1 -3.93 -12.42 3.60
CA MET A 1 -4.37 -11.23 4.37
C MET A 1 -5.85 -10.98 4.13
N ASN A 2 -6.65 -10.89 5.20
CA ASN A 2 -8.07 -10.52 5.15
C ASN A 2 -8.20 -9.00 4.96
N TYR A 3 -9.27 -8.53 4.33
CA TYR A 3 -9.57 -7.10 4.18
C TYR A 3 -9.68 -6.37 5.53
N ASN A 4 -10.23 -7.03 6.56
CA ASN A 4 -10.38 -6.41 7.87
C ASN A 4 -9.03 -6.15 8.55
N THR A 5 -8.11 -7.12 8.49
CA THR A 5 -6.76 -6.96 9.07
C THR A 5 -5.97 -5.90 8.31
N LEU A 6 -6.10 -5.88 6.98
CA LEU A 6 -5.48 -4.85 6.16
C LEU A 6 -6.00 -3.45 6.51
N THR A 7 -7.31 -3.31 6.62
CA THR A 7 -7.93 -2.01 6.92
C THR A 7 -7.52 -1.53 8.31
N ALA A 8 -7.42 -2.43 9.29
CA ALA A 8 -6.95 -2.10 10.64
C ALA A 8 -5.50 -1.59 10.61
N LEU A 9 -4.59 -2.31 9.94
CA LEU A 9 -3.19 -1.89 9.80
C LEU A 9 -3.06 -0.54 9.09
N MET A 10 -3.80 -0.34 8.00
CA MET A 10 -3.78 0.93 7.26
C MET A 10 -4.34 2.08 8.12
N LYS A 11 -5.37 1.84 8.93
CA LYS A 11 -5.89 2.81 9.88
C LYS A 11 -4.87 3.16 10.96
N GLU A 12 -4.20 2.16 11.53
CA GLU A 12 -3.17 2.37 12.56
C GLU A 12 -2.02 3.24 12.06
N ILE A 13 -1.47 2.91 10.89
CA ILE A 13 -0.39 3.69 10.27
C ILE A 13 -0.85 5.10 9.93
N SER A 14 -2.05 5.24 9.37
CA SER A 14 -2.60 6.56 9.00
C SER A 14 -2.80 7.42 10.25
N LEU A 15 -3.35 6.85 11.32
CA LEU A 15 -3.51 7.53 12.59
C LEU A 15 -2.16 7.97 13.17
N LYS A 16 -1.15 7.09 13.11
CA LYS A 16 0.20 7.41 13.58
C LYS A 16 0.81 8.59 12.82
N ILE A 17 0.62 8.65 11.50
CA ILE A 17 1.09 9.76 10.66
C ILE A 17 0.39 11.06 11.05
N VAL A 18 -0.95 11.05 11.13
CA VAL A 18 -1.75 12.25 11.38
C VAL A 18 -1.54 12.81 12.79
N ILE A 19 -1.47 11.96 13.83
CA ILE A 19 -1.21 12.40 15.21
C ILE A 19 0.13 13.13 15.32
N ASN A 20 1.12 12.77 14.51
CA ASN A 20 2.43 13.41 14.51
C ASN A 20 2.54 14.58 13.51
N GLY A 21 1.41 15.13 13.06
CA GLY A 21 1.36 16.29 12.16
C GLY A 21 1.72 15.98 10.70
N GLY A 22 1.76 14.70 10.32
CA GLY A 22 1.93 14.28 8.93
C GLY A 22 0.61 14.23 8.17
N ILE A 23 0.70 14.11 6.85
CA ILE A 23 -0.45 14.04 5.94
C ILE A 23 -0.37 12.74 5.14
N VAL A 24 -1.45 11.95 5.15
CA VAL A 24 -1.62 10.83 4.23
C VAL A 24 -2.28 11.35 2.96
N ARG A 25 -1.60 11.23 1.82
CA ARG A 25 -2.09 11.72 0.53
C ARG A 25 -2.95 10.70 -0.19
N SER A 26 -2.53 9.45 -0.21
CA SER A 26 -3.28 8.37 -0.83
C SER A 26 -2.83 7.00 -0.36
N ILE A 27 -3.75 6.03 -0.40
CA ILE A 27 -3.50 4.62 -0.17
C ILE A 27 -4.00 3.88 -1.41
N GLN A 28 -3.12 3.14 -2.06
CA GLN A 28 -3.41 2.42 -3.30
C GLN A 28 -3.20 0.93 -3.09
N ASN A 29 -4.23 0.16 -3.42
CA ASN A 29 -4.18 -1.29 -3.45
C ASN A 29 -3.93 -1.75 -4.89
N HIS A 30 -2.85 -2.49 -5.11
CA HIS A 30 -2.43 -2.98 -6.42
C HIS A 30 -2.74 -4.48 -6.59
N GLY A 31 -3.71 -4.99 -5.83
CA GLY A 31 -4.16 -6.38 -5.93
C GLY A 31 -3.12 -7.41 -5.47
N ILE A 32 -3.42 -8.68 -5.77
CA ILE A 32 -2.54 -9.82 -5.48
C ILE A 32 -1.79 -10.16 -6.77
N ARG A 33 -0.47 -10.22 -6.71
CA ARG A 33 0.38 -10.55 -7.86
C ARG A 33 1.38 -11.64 -7.49
N GLN A 34 1.86 -12.34 -8.51
CA GLN A 34 2.97 -13.27 -8.37
C GLN A 34 4.25 -12.50 -8.01
N LEU A 35 4.97 -13.00 -7.00
CA LEU A 35 6.28 -12.49 -6.62
C LEU A 35 7.33 -12.95 -7.63
N PRO A 36 8.40 -12.17 -7.88
CA PRO A 36 9.46 -12.56 -8.82
C PRO A 36 10.15 -13.88 -8.44
N HIS A 37 10.19 -14.20 -7.15
CA HIS A 37 10.65 -15.45 -6.59
C HIS A 37 9.93 -15.70 -5.26
N ARG A 38 10.11 -16.90 -4.69
CA ARG A 38 9.55 -17.26 -3.38
C ARG A 38 10.14 -16.39 -2.27
N PHE A 39 9.29 -15.68 -1.53
CA PHE A 39 9.71 -14.86 -0.40
C PHE A 39 9.56 -15.63 0.90
N LYS A 40 10.56 -15.54 1.77
CA LYS A 40 10.50 -16.05 3.13
C LYS A 40 10.05 -14.93 4.07
N SER A 41 8.93 -15.13 4.76
CA SER A 41 8.50 -14.23 5.84
C SER A 41 9.45 -14.33 7.04
N LYS A 42 9.60 -13.22 7.77
CA LYS A 42 10.41 -13.14 8.99
C LYS A 42 9.85 -14.04 10.10
N TYR A 43 8.52 -14.09 10.19
CA TYR A 43 7.80 -14.91 11.15
C TYR A 43 6.97 -15.96 10.40
N ALA A 44 6.67 -17.09 11.05
CA ALA A 44 5.68 -18.01 10.49
C ALA A 44 4.30 -17.38 10.64
N ASP A 45 3.42 -17.59 9.66
CA ASP A 45 2.01 -17.29 9.88
C ASP A 45 1.38 -18.24 10.90
N ARG A 46 0.11 -18.00 11.21
CA ARG A 46 -0.69 -18.82 12.12
C ARG A 46 -0.82 -20.28 11.67
N GLU A 47 -0.61 -20.57 10.40
CA GLU A 47 -0.68 -21.90 9.79
C GLU A 47 0.71 -22.56 9.68
N GLY A 48 1.78 -21.87 10.11
CA GLY A 48 3.15 -22.35 10.03
C GLY A 48 3.84 -22.11 8.69
N ASN A 49 3.17 -21.49 7.71
CA ASN A 49 3.77 -21.18 6.43
C ASN A 49 4.76 -20.03 6.57
N ARG A 50 5.89 -20.15 5.88
CA ARG A 50 6.94 -19.13 5.82
C ARG A 50 7.29 -18.72 4.40
N TYR A 51 6.89 -19.48 3.40
CA TYR A 51 7.27 -19.25 2.01
C TYR A 51 6.05 -18.90 1.18
N TYR A 52 6.11 -17.76 0.49
CA TYR A 52 5.00 -17.25 -0.30
C TYR A 52 5.44 -16.98 -1.74
N GLU A 53 4.54 -17.30 -2.67
CA GLU A 53 4.71 -17.10 -4.11
C GLU A 53 3.88 -15.94 -4.64
N LYS A 54 2.80 -15.60 -3.95
CA LYS A 54 1.90 -14.49 -4.28
C LYS A 54 1.83 -13.53 -3.10
N GLY A 55 1.70 -12.25 -3.39
CA GLY A 55 1.61 -11.21 -2.37
C GLY A 55 0.64 -10.10 -2.80
N ARG A 56 0.04 -9.44 -1.81
CA ARG A 56 -0.73 -8.21 -2.05
C ARG A 56 0.22 -7.02 -2.04
N PHE A 57 0.11 -6.16 -3.05
CA PHE A 57 0.93 -4.97 -3.17
C PHE A 57 0.12 -3.74 -2.77
N ILE A 58 0.69 -2.92 -1.88
CA ILE A 58 0.04 -1.71 -1.37
C ILE A 58 1.06 -0.58 -1.37
N SER A 59 0.62 0.60 -1.80
CA SER A 59 1.41 1.82 -1.71
C SER A 59 0.69 2.83 -0.85
N VAL A 60 1.43 3.41 0.10
CA VAL A 60 0.95 4.50 0.94
C VAL A 60 1.82 5.71 0.65
N PHE A 61 1.19 6.80 0.22
CA PHE A 61 1.84 8.06 -0.05
C PHE A 61 1.53 9.02 1.09
N TYR A 62 2.58 9.49 1.76
CA TYR A 62 2.42 10.37 2.91
C TYR A 62 3.59 11.34 3.04
N ASP A 63 3.33 12.46 3.69
CA ASP A 63 4.31 13.45 4.13
C ASP A 63 4.43 13.39 5.65
N ALA A 64 5.63 13.11 6.13
CA ALA A 64 5.93 13.17 7.55
C ALA A 64 7.42 13.40 7.80
N ASN A 65 7.75 13.79 9.03
CA ASN A 65 9.12 13.86 9.50
C ASN A 65 9.79 12.45 9.47
N PRO A 66 11.09 12.33 9.12
CA PRO A 66 11.85 11.09 9.21
C PRO A 66 11.70 10.29 10.53
N ASN A 67 11.48 10.98 11.66
CA ASN A 67 11.18 10.33 12.93
C ASN A 67 9.88 9.51 12.88
N VAL A 68 8.82 10.07 12.28
CA VAL A 68 7.52 9.40 12.11
C VAL A 68 7.64 8.26 11.10
N MET A 69 8.38 8.45 10.02
CA MET A 69 8.67 7.39 9.04
C MET A 69 9.30 6.17 9.72
N ARG A 70 10.26 6.36 10.64
CA ARG A 70 10.87 5.26 11.41
C ARG A 70 9.87 4.55 12.32
N GLN A 71 8.94 5.29 12.92
CA GLN A 71 7.89 4.69 13.76
C GLN A 71 6.90 3.86 12.91
N VAL A 72 6.48 4.39 11.76
CA VAL A 72 5.64 3.66 10.80
C VAL A 72 6.33 2.40 10.30
N GLN A 73 7.63 2.49 9.97
CA GLN A 73 8.43 1.33 9.59
C GLN A 73 8.50 0.29 10.71
N GLY A 74 8.56 0.73 11.98
CA GLY A 74 8.49 -0.16 13.14
C GLY A 74 7.19 -0.96 13.20
N ILE A 75 6.04 -0.28 13.08
CA ILE A 75 4.71 -0.92 13.05
C ILE A 75 4.65 -1.97 11.92
N LEU A 76 5.06 -1.57 10.71
CA LEU A 76 5.07 -2.45 9.54
C LEU A 76 6.00 -3.67 9.69
N ASN A 77 7.14 -3.52 10.35
CA ASN A 77 8.11 -4.61 10.52
C ASN A 77 7.71 -5.61 11.62
N LEU A 78 6.81 -5.21 12.52
CA LEU A 78 6.29 -6.05 13.60
C LEU A 78 5.07 -6.86 13.17
N ASP A 79 4.37 -6.43 12.13
CA ASP A 79 3.22 -7.14 11.57
C ASP A 79 3.66 -8.44 10.86
N ASP A 80 3.07 -9.57 11.26
CA ASP A 80 3.38 -10.91 10.75
C ASP A 80 2.86 -11.17 9.33
N GLN A 81 1.90 -10.38 8.86
CA GLN A 81 1.28 -10.50 7.54
C GLN A 81 2.07 -9.76 6.46
N ILE A 82 3.07 -8.97 6.85
CA ILE A 82 3.91 -8.19 5.93
C ILE A 82 5.19 -8.94 5.60
N LEU A 83 5.37 -9.24 4.31
CA LEU A 83 6.57 -9.92 3.82
C LEU A 83 7.77 -8.98 3.69
N ARG A 84 7.55 -7.76 3.18
CA ARG A 84 8.60 -6.78 2.95
C ARG A 84 8.00 -5.38 2.86
N THR A 85 8.77 -4.41 3.35
CA THR A 85 8.45 -2.99 3.18
C THR A 85 9.62 -2.25 2.54
N THR A 86 9.29 -1.24 1.75
CA THR A 86 10.28 -0.34 1.15
C THR A 86 9.75 1.08 1.30
N HIS A 87 10.57 1.95 1.89
CA HIS A 87 10.29 3.38 1.96
C HIS A 87 11.06 4.08 0.85
N LEU A 88 10.35 4.82 0.00
CA LEU A 88 10.94 5.59 -1.09
C LEU A 88 10.69 7.07 -0.84
N ARG A 89 11.74 7.89 -0.97
CA ARG A 89 11.59 9.34 -0.96
C ARG A 89 11.02 9.78 -2.31
N ALA A 90 9.91 10.51 -2.27
CA ALA A 90 9.38 11.14 -3.48
C ALA A 90 10.38 12.17 -4.03
N SER A 91 10.44 12.31 -5.36
CA SER A 91 11.24 13.34 -6.01
C SER A 91 10.78 14.74 -5.61
N ASN A 92 11.66 15.73 -5.68
CA ASN A 92 11.36 17.11 -5.28
C ASN A 92 10.55 17.90 -6.32
N LYS A 93 10.32 17.36 -7.53
CA LYS A 93 9.55 18.05 -8.58
C LYS A 93 8.06 17.96 -8.27
N PHE A 94 7.37 19.09 -8.15
CA PHE A 94 5.95 19.15 -7.77
C PHE A 94 5.04 18.22 -8.59
N GLY A 95 5.22 18.13 -9.92
CA GLY A 95 4.45 17.21 -10.78
C GLY A 95 4.77 15.71 -10.62
N GLU A 96 5.84 15.37 -9.91
CA GLU A 96 6.18 14.01 -9.48
C GLU A 96 5.74 13.76 -8.04
N VAL A 97 5.69 14.82 -7.21
CA VAL A 97 5.14 14.78 -5.85
C VAL A 97 3.62 14.54 -5.90
N ASN A 98 2.91 15.05 -6.90
CA ASN A 98 1.49 14.82 -7.05
C ASN A 98 1.22 13.35 -7.50
N ASN A 99 1.13 12.46 -6.51
CA ASN A 99 1.13 11.00 -6.67
C ASN A 99 -0.25 10.41 -7.02
N LEU A 100 -1.23 11.24 -7.38
CA LEU A 100 -2.52 10.83 -7.96
C LEU A 100 -2.38 10.34 -9.42
N ARG A 101 -1.23 9.76 -9.80
CA ARG A 101 -1.04 9.16 -11.13
C ARG A 101 -1.82 7.84 -11.22
N GLU A 102 -3.15 7.94 -11.14
CA GLU A 102 -4.12 6.86 -11.31
C GLU A 102 -3.84 6.10 -12.63
N ASN A 103 -3.41 6.84 -13.66
CA ASN A 103 -2.95 6.31 -14.95
C ASN A 103 -1.79 5.31 -14.89
N LYS A 104 -1.10 5.14 -13.75
CA LYS A 104 -0.02 4.14 -13.60
C LYS A 104 -0.48 2.88 -12.88
N ASN A 105 -1.63 2.91 -12.20
CA ASN A 105 -2.14 1.73 -11.52
C ASN A 105 -3.12 0.98 -12.45
N PRO A 106 -2.77 -0.22 -12.94
CA PRO A 106 -3.62 -0.94 -13.89
C PRO A 106 -5.02 -1.22 -13.32
N TYR A 107 -5.13 -1.50 -12.02
CA TYR A 107 -6.44 -1.78 -11.40
C TYR A 107 -7.37 -0.57 -11.36
N ILE A 108 -6.81 0.64 -11.25
CA ILE A 108 -7.63 1.86 -11.32
C ILE A 108 -8.03 2.11 -12.76
N GLN A 109 -7.17 1.77 -13.74
CA GLN A 109 -7.51 1.89 -15.15
C GLN A 109 -8.66 0.98 -15.55
N ASP A 110 -8.62 -0.30 -15.12
CA ASP A 110 -9.69 -1.26 -15.40
C ASP A 110 -11.04 -0.76 -14.88
N ILE A 111 -11.07 -0.28 -13.63
CA ILE A 111 -12.30 0.29 -13.02
C ILE A 111 -12.76 1.56 -13.75
N LEU A 112 -11.83 2.46 -14.10
CA LEU A 112 -12.17 3.69 -14.83
C LEU A 112 -12.70 3.39 -16.24
N GLU A 113 -12.22 2.32 -16.87
CA GLU A 113 -12.71 1.85 -18.18
C GLU A 113 -14.11 1.26 -18.06
N GLU A 114 -14.36 0.40 -17.07
CA GLU A 114 -15.70 -0.12 -16.76
C GLU A 114 -16.71 1.03 -16.54
N LEU A 115 -16.36 2.02 -15.73
CA LEU A 115 -17.22 3.19 -15.47
C LEU A 115 -17.50 4.02 -16.73
N ARG A 116 -16.53 4.12 -17.66
CA ARG A 116 -16.74 4.81 -18.95
C ARG A 116 -17.68 4.05 -19.88
N LEU A 117 -17.60 2.73 -19.88
CA LEU A 117 -18.47 1.86 -20.67
C LEU A 117 -19.92 1.94 -20.15
N GLU A 118 -20.12 1.89 -18.82
CA GLU A 118 -21.45 2.04 -18.20
C GLU A 118 -22.07 3.42 -18.47
N GLY A 119 -21.26 4.49 -18.43
CA GLY A 119 -21.73 5.85 -18.71
C GLY A 119 -22.14 6.09 -20.16
N SER A 120 -21.51 5.38 -21.12
CA SER A 120 -21.85 5.44 -22.54
C SER A 120 -23.11 4.64 -22.88
N SER A 121 -23.37 3.55 -22.15
CA SER A 121 -24.55 2.69 -22.36
C SER A 121 -25.86 3.28 -21.82
N ARG A 122 -25.79 4.36 -21.02
CA ARG A 122 -26.95 5.08 -20.46
C ARG A 122 -27.35 6.33 -21.27
N LYS A 123 -26.71 6.59 -22.42
CA LYS A 123 -27.04 7.67 -23.34
C LYS A 123 -27.69 7.16 -24.62
#